data_AF-A0A935FMH5-F1
#
_entry.id   AF-A0A935FMH5-F1
#
_cell.length_a   1.000
_cell.length_b   1.000
_cell.length_c   1.000
_cell.angle_alpha   90.00
_cell.angle_beta   90.00
_cell.angle_gamma   90.00
#
_symmetry.space_group_name_H-M   'P 1'
#
loop_
_entity.id
_entity.type
_entity.pdbx_description
1 polymer ?
#
loop_
_entity_poly.entity_id
_entity_poly.type
_entity_poly.pdbx_seq_one_letter_code
_entity_poly.pdbx_strand_id
1 'polypeptide(L)' 'MTEKFIRQKLNYMHKNPVSGKWKLVENYLDYIHSSARFYELEEEGVFHVYHYQEINNPAEFPPQ' A
#
# COMPACT_ATOMS: atom_id res chain seq x y z
N MET A 1 11.47 -13.34 -6.81
CA MET A 1 10.90 -12.52 -5.72
C MET A 1 9.88 -13.38 -4.99
N THR A 2 9.90 -13.45 -3.65
CA THR A 2 8.89 -14.23 -2.90
C THR A 2 7.79 -13.31 -2.37
N GLU A 3 6.58 -13.84 -2.14
CA GLU A 3 5.49 -13.10 -1.50
C GLU A 3 5.93 -12.49 -0.16
N LYS A 4 6.64 -13.27 0.65
CA LYS A 4 7.18 -12.81 1.95
C LYS A 4 8.05 -11.56 1.80
N PHE A 5 8.90 -11.50 0.77
CA PHE A 5 9.76 -10.34 0.53
C PHE A 5 8.94 -9.10 0.12
N ILE A 6 7.92 -9.27 -0.73
CA ILE A 6 7.03 -8.17 -1.14
C ILE A 6 6.25 -7.64 0.07
N ARG A 7 5.66 -8.53 0.87
CA ARG A 7 4.97 -8.16 2.12
C ARG A 7 5.88 -7.43 3.10
N GLN A 8 7.15 -7.85 3.22
CA GLN A 8 8.11 -7.12 4.05
C GLN A 8 8.30 -5.68 3.58
N LYS A 9 8.37 -5.44 2.27
CA LYS A 9 8.53 -4.09 1.71
C LYS A 9 7.25 -3.26 1.82
N LEU A 10 6.08 -3.85 1.56
CA LEU A 10 4.78 -3.21 1.79
C LEU A 10 4.65 -2.74 3.24
N ASN A 11 4.91 -3.64 4.20
CA ASN A 11 4.86 -3.31 5.63
C ASN A 11 5.82 -2.20 6.03
N TYR A 12 7.03 -2.15 5.43
CA TYR A 12 7.96 -1.06 5.66
C TYR A 12 7.41 0.29 5.14
N MET A 13 6.88 0.31 3.92
CA MET A 13 6.30 1.52 3.32
C MET A 13 5.08 2.00 4.11
N HIS A 14 4.19 1.09 4.49
CA HIS A 14 2.99 1.41 5.27
C HIS A 14 3.33 1.94 6.66
N LYS A 15 4.41 1.48 7.29
CA LYS A 15 4.84 1.97 8.62
C LYS A 15 5.66 3.26 8.56
N ASN A 16 6.12 3.69 7.39
CA ASN A 16 6.92 4.91 7.26
C ASN A 16 6.22 6.17 7.82
N PRO A 17 4.91 6.41 7.61
CA PRO A 17 4.21 7.58 8.14
C PRO A 17 4.19 7.68 9.67
N VAL A 18 4.33 6.56 10.40
CA VAL A 18 4.34 6.53 11.88
C VAL A 18 5.74 6.38 12.47
N SER A 19 6.78 6.29 11.63
CA SER A 19 8.12 5.88 12.06
C SER A 19 9.18 6.96 11.81
N GLY A 20 10.23 6.92 12.63
CA GLY A 20 11.44 7.71 12.43
C GLY A 20 11.20 9.22 12.49
N LYS A 21 11.86 9.96 11.59
CA LYS A 21 11.83 11.43 11.56
C LYS A 21 10.47 12.00 11.10
N TRP A 22 9.72 11.25 10.30
CA TRP A 22 8.52 11.76 9.65
C TRP A 22 7.35 11.87 10.62
N LYS A 23 6.98 10.76 11.29
CA LYS A 23 5.87 10.65 12.26
C LYS A 23 4.68 11.57 11.90
N LEU A 24 4.21 11.44 10.66
CA LEU A 24 3.17 12.28 10.05
C LEU A 24 1.79 12.04 10.66
N VAL A 25 1.57 10.83 11.16
CA VAL A 25 0.33 10.36 11.81
C VAL A 25 0.69 9.44 12.98
N GLU A 26 -0.25 9.19 13.90
CA GLU A 26 -0.06 8.27 15.03
C GLU A 26 -0.41 6.82 14.65
N ASN A 27 -1.41 6.62 13.79
CA ASN A 27 -1.76 5.33 13.21
C ASN A 27 -1.46 5.34 11.71
N TYR A 28 -0.82 4.28 11.20
CA TYR A 28 -0.39 4.20 9.81
C TYR A 28 -1.56 4.09 8.83
N LEU A 29 -2.74 3.68 9.32
CA LEU A 29 -3.98 3.68 8.56
C LEU A 29 -4.56 5.09 8.35
N ASP A 30 -4.13 6.09 9.14
CA ASP A 30 -4.64 7.46 9.03
C ASP A 30 -3.93 8.27 7.93
N TYR A 31 -2.83 7.75 7.36
CA TYR A 31 -2.11 8.43 6.29
C TYR A 31 -2.78 8.17 4.93
N ILE A 32 -3.67 9.10 4.52
CA ILE A 32 -4.53 9.00 3.34
C ILE A 32 -3.80 8.82 1.99
N HIS A 33 -2.51 9.11 1.94
CA HIS A 33 -1.66 8.93 0.76
C HIS A 33 -0.89 7.59 0.75
N SER A 34 -1.25 6.66 1.63
CA SER A 34 -0.72 5.29 1.66
C SER A 34 -1.79 4.28 1.24
N SER A 35 -1.37 3.18 0.62
CA SER A 35 -2.22 2.03 0.32
C SER A 35 -2.50 1.14 1.54
N ALA A 36 -2.10 1.53 2.75
CA ALA A 36 -2.23 0.68 3.94
C ALA A 36 -3.68 0.22 4.21
N ARG A 37 -4.67 1.11 4.05
CA ARG A 37 -6.09 0.76 4.22
C ARG A 37 -6.58 -0.25 3.19
N PHE A 38 -6.09 -0.18 1.96
CA PHE A 38 -6.43 -1.17 0.93
C PHE A 38 -6.00 -2.59 1.35
N TYR A 39 -4.79 -2.73 1.91
CA TYR A 39 -4.28 -4.04 2.32
C TYR A 39 -4.82 -4.55 3.66
N GLU A 40 -5.16 -3.66 4.61
CA GLU A 40 -5.59 -4.06 5.97
C GLU A 40 -7.11 -4.05 6.16
N LEU A 41 -7.84 -3.20 5.43
CA LEU A 41 -9.27 -2.97 5.61
C LEU A 41 -10.09 -3.19 4.31
N GLU A 42 -9.43 -3.47 3.18
CA GLU A 42 -10.07 -3.53 1.85
C GLU A 42 -10.76 -2.22 1.46
N GLU A 43 -10.28 -1.09 1.98
CA GLU A 43 -10.83 0.24 1.73
C GLU A 43 -9.91 1.07 0.84
N GLU A 44 -10.49 1.70 -0.18
CA GLU A 44 -9.75 2.65 -1.03
C GLU A 44 -9.50 3.99 -0.31
N GLY A 45 -8.38 4.63 -0.68
CA GLY A 45 -8.01 5.94 -0.20
C GLY A 45 -8.38 7.05 -1.18
N VAL A 46 -7.51 8.07 -1.25
CA VAL A 46 -7.67 9.20 -2.19
C VAL A 46 -7.45 8.77 -3.66
N PHE A 47 -6.77 7.65 -3.86
CA PHE A 47 -6.44 7.12 -5.18
C PHE A 47 -6.86 5.66 -5.27
N HIS A 48 -7.25 5.23 -6.46
CA HIS A 48 -7.46 3.83 -6.77
C HIS A 48 -6.13 3.09 -6.69
N VAL A 49 -6.13 1.92 -6.05
CA VAL A 49 -4.94 1.09 -5.82
C VAL A 49 -5.22 -0.30 -6.36
N TYR A 50 -4.25 -0.84 -7.07
CA TYR A 50 -4.27 -2.21 -7.53
C TYR A 50 -3.41 -3.10 -6.64
N HIS A 51 -3.82 -4.35 -6.47
CA HIS A 51 -3.00 -5.32 -5.77
C HIS A 51 -1.79 -5.69 -6.65
N TYR A 52 -0.59 -5.83 -6.06
CA TYR A 52 0.62 -6.09 -6.85
C TYR A 52 0.59 -7.41 -7.64
N GLN A 53 -0.31 -8.34 -7.28
CA GLN A 53 -0.49 -9.61 -7.99
C GLN A 53 -1.28 -9.45 -9.30
N GLU A 54 -2.02 -8.36 -9.45
CA GLU A 54 -2.84 -8.07 -10.63
C GLU A 54 -2.02 -7.50 -11.79
N ILE A 55 -0.77 -7.10 -11.55
CA ILE A 55 0.12 -6.46 -12.55
C ILE A 55 0.34 -7.35 -13.80
N ASN A 56 0.27 -8.68 -13.66
CA ASN A 56 0.45 -9.59 -14.78
C ASN A 56 -0.85 -9.90 -15.54
N ASN A 57 -1.98 -9.28 -15.16
CA ASN A 57 -3.26 -9.45 -15.83
C ASN A 57 -3.57 -8.23 -16.72
N PRO A 58 -3.25 -8.29 -18.03
CA PRO A 58 -3.46 -7.17 -18.94
C PRO A 58 -4.94 -6.81 -19.16
N ALA A 59 -5.89 -7.64 -18.72
CA ALA A 59 -7.31 -7.32 -18.79
C ALA A 59 -7.77 -6.31 -17.72
N GLU A 60 -7.05 -6.24 -16.58
CA GLU A 60 -7.40 -5.39 -15.44
C GLU A 60 -6.57 -4.10 -15.39
N PHE A 61 -5.45 -4.05 -16.10
CA PHE A 61 -4.58 -2.87 -16.23
C PHE A 61 -4.57 -2.36 -17.69
N PRO A 62 -5.58 -1.58 -18.11
CA PRO A 62 -5.48 -0.86 -19.38
C PRO A 62 -4.30 0.14 -19.30
N PRO A 63 -3.57 0.36 -20.41
CA PRO A 63 -2.53 1.38 -20.44
C PRO A 63 -3.11 2.75 -20.08
N GLN A 64 -2.42 3.46 -19.18
CA GLN A 64 -2.77 4.81 -18.72
C GLN A 64 -2.47 5.86 -19.79
#